data_AF-A0A1F2SC85-F1
#
_entry.id   AF-A0A1F2SC85-F1
#
_cell.length_a   1.000
_cell.length_b   1.000
_cell.length_c   1.000
_cell.angle_alpha   90.00
_cell.angle_beta   90.00
_cell.angle_gamma   90.00
#
_symmetry.space_group_name_H-M   'P 1'
#
loop_
_entity.id
_entity.type
_entity.pdbx_description
1 polymer ?
#
loop_
_entity_poly.entity_id
_entity_poly.type
_entity_poly.pdbx_seq_one_letter_code
_entity_poly.pdbx_strand_id
1 'polypeptide(L)'
;MNELPWEDALLERKVESDLKDLLKTLVAFANSVRPEHTATILIGEKNDGTVQGVTNPDQIQKKVRSDCDEIYPSIVWRSQVYERDGKHCVRVEIEYSVETPHFGGIAWVRRGSETVKAADEVFQRLIEFRLSKVRELAMWLDKEVTVKGETGVPPVGSYFSGSTSNPYHPRWHEQADAKLNFVNSFWATFEVESKNHSEPLEKLTLSWDDSKNRLLLLVKL
;
A
#
# COMPACT_ATOMS: atom_id res chain seq x y z
N MET A 1 -9.45 -12.42 33.21
CA MET A 1 -10.27 -12.12 32.02
C MET A 1 -9.36 -11.30 31.12
N ASN A 2 -8.79 -11.93 30.09
CA ASN A 2 -7.93 -11.22 29.14
C ASN A 2 -8.87 -10.54 28.15
N GLU A 3 -9.20 -9.28 28.39
CA GLU A 3 -9.75 -8.42 27.33
C GLU A 3 -8.74 -8.44 26.20
N LEU A 4 -9.16 -8.98 25.07
CA LEU A 4 -8.36 -8.96 23.88
C LEU A 4 -8.32 -7.50 23.41
N PRO A 5 -7.19 -6.94 22.92
CA PRO A 5 -7.05 -5.51 22.58
C PRO A 5 -7.97 -5.00 21.44
N TRP A 6 -8.99 -5.78 21.04
CA TRP A 6 -9.90 -5.54 19.92
C TRP A 6 -11.37 -5.51 20.32
N GLU A 7 -11.72 -5.37 21.60
CA GLU A 7 -13.09 -5.03 21.99
C GLU A 7 -13.40 -3.56 21.65
N ASP A 8 -14.12 -3.40 20.55
CA ASP A 8 -14.99 -2.31 20.10
C ASP A 8 -14.62 -0.86 20.40
N ALA A 9 -14.04 -0.19 19.39
CA ALA A 9 -14.17 1.26 19.25
C ALA A 9 -14.26 1.70 17.77
N LEU A 10 -15.03 1.00 16.93
CA LEU A 10 -15.39 1.49 15.57
C LEU A 10 -16.50 2.57 15.63
N LEU A 11 -16.66 3.21 16.77
CA LEU A 11 -17.59 4.30 17.00
C LEU A 11 -16.88 5.39 17.78
N GLU A 12 -16.80 6.57 17.20
CA GLU A 12 -16.32 7.79 17.86
C GLU A 12 -17.47 8.80 17.93
N ARG A 13 -17.55 9.52 19.04
CA ARG A 13 -18.46 10.67 19.18
C ARG A 13 -17.60 11.94 19.28
N LYS A 14 -17.98 12.98 18.55
CA LYS A 14 -17.29 14.28 18.60
C LYS A 14 -18.29 15.41 18.71
N VAL A 15 -17.95 16.42 19.49
CA VAL A 15 -18.61 17.72 19.43
C VAL A 15 -17.90 18.64 18.45
N GLU A 16 -18.56 19.72 18.04
CA GLU A 16 -18.05 20.66 17.04
C GLU A 16 -16.66 21.24 17.39
N SER A 17 -16.37 21.43 18.68
CA SER A 17 -15.06 21.91 19.16
C SER A 17 -13.91 20.92 18.96
N ASP A 18 -14.20 19.64 18.78
CA ASP A 18 -13.19 18.59 18.68
C ASP A 18 -12.76 18.33 17.23
N LEU A 19 -13.44 18.94 16.25
CA LEU A 19 -13.20 18.66 14.82
C LEU A 19 -11.81 19.06 14.31
N LYS A 20 -10.97 19.71 15.12
CA LYS A 20 -9.56 19.95 14.82
C LYS A 20 -8.74 18.66 14.63
N ASP A 21 -9.18 17.54 15.22
CA ASP A 21 -8.51 16.24 15.12
C ASP A 21 -9.26 15.23 14.23
N LEU A 22 -10.23 15.72 13.46
CA LEU A 22 -11.08 14.88 12.61
C LEU A 22 -10.25 14.09 11.60
N LEU A 23 -9.33 14.73 10.86
CA LEU A 23 -8.41 14.07 9.94
C LEU A 23 -7.67 12.87 10.57
N LYS A 24 -7.13 13.06 11.79
CA LYS A 24 -6.43 12.00 12.52
C LYS A 24 -7.37 10.83 12.82
N THR A 25 -8.61 11.13 13.20
CA THR A 25 -9.63 10.11 13.52
C THR A 25 -10.06 9.34 12.26
N LEU A 26 -10.29 10.04 11.15
CA LEU A 26 -10.63 9.44 9.86
C LEU A 26 -9.56 8.44 9.41
N VAL A 27 -8.28 8.84 9.47
CA VAL A 27 -7.15 7.99 9.11
C VAL A 27 -6.99 6.81 10.06
N ALA A 28 -7.18 7.02 11.37
CA ALA A 28 -7.10 5.96 12.36
C ALA A 28 -8.16 4.88 12.10
N PHE A 29 -9.41 5.30 11.82
CA PHE A 29 -10.49 4.40 11.47
C PHE A 29 -10.28 3.69 10.13
N ALA A 30 -9.86 4.40 9.09
CA ALA A 30 -9.57 3.78 7.79
C ALA A 30 -8.47 2.71 7.88
N ASN A 31 -7.50 2.86 8.77
CA ASN A 31 -6.45 1.87 9.01
C ASN A 31 -6.83 0.76 10.00
N SER A 32 -7.98 0.87 10.68
CA SER A 32 -8.41 -0.09 11.72
C SER A 32 -9.65 -0.90 11.32
N VAL A 33 -10.47 -0.38 10.41
CA VAL A 33 -11.64 -1.07 9.87
C VAL A 33 -11.21 -2.34 9.11
N ARG A 34 -11.99 -3.41 9.24
CA ARG A 34 -11.75 -4.71 8.58
C ARG A 34 -12.74 -4.91 7.44
N PRO A 35 -12.47 -5.85 6.50
CA PRO A 35 -13.46 -6.27 5.53
C PRO A 35 -14.82 -6.52 6.20
N GLU A 36 -15.89 -6.06 5.57
CA GLU A 36 -17.29 -6.20 6.04
C GLU A 36 -17.65 -5.40 7.31
N HIS A 37 -16.74 -4.59 7.85
CA HIS A 37 -17.04 -3.68 8.96
C HIS A 37 -17.10 -2.22 8.50
N THR A 38 -17.74 -1.38 9.31
CA THR A 38 -17.85 0.07 9.09
C THR A 38 -17.53 0.81 10.39
N ALA A 39 -16.60 1.76 10.33
CA ALA A 39 -16.34 2.68 11.42
C ALA A 39 -17.24 3.90 11.32
N THR A 40 -17.76 4.40 12.44
CA THR A 40 -18.72 5.50 12.49
C THR A 40 -18.22 6.63 13.37
N ILE A 41 -18.30 7.87 12.88
CA ILE A 41 -18.12 9.08 13.68
C ILE A 41 -19.47 9.80 13.78
N LEU A 42 -19.94 10.03 14.99
CA LEU A 42 -21.15 10.81 15.28
C LEU A 42 -20.75 12.21 15.74
N ILE A 43 -20.92 13.19 14.85
CA ILE A 43 -20.62 14.59 15.11
C ILE A 43 -21.88 15.31 15.61
N GLY A 44 -21.76 15.99 16.74
CA GLY A 44 -22.87 16.58 17.49
C GLY A 44 -23.28 15.77 18.71
N GLU A 45 -22.59 14.66 19.00
CA GLU A 45 -22.78 13.85 20.21
C GLU A 45 -21.54 13.92 21.12
N LYS A 46 -21.76 13.91 22.43
CA LYS A 46 -20.71 13.76 23.43
C LYS A 46 -20.36 12.29 23.64
N ASN A 47 -19.22 12.01 24.26
CA ASN A 47 -18.79 10.64 24.59
C ASN A 47 -19.79 9.87 25.46
N ASP A 48 -20.57 10.56 26.29
CA ASP A 48 -21.64 9.97 27.12
C ASP A 48 -22.96 9.71 26.34
N GLY A 49 -22.99 10.02 25.04
CA GLY A 49 -24.17 9.88 24.19
C GLY A 49 -25.14 11.05 24.23
N THR A 50 -24.87 12.09 25.04
CA THR A 50 -25.69 13.31 25.09
C THR A 50 -25.64 14.04 23.76
N VAL A 51 -26.81 14.40 23.22
CA VAL A 51 -26.93 15.11 21.95
C VAL A 51 -26.78 16.62 22.16
N GLN A 52 -25.70 17.18 21.62
CA GLN A 52 -25.45 18.62 21.59
C GLN A 52 -25.94 19.25 20.29
N GLY A 53 -25.93 18.50 19.19
CA GLY A 53 -26.18 19.00 17.83
C GLY A 53 -24.98 19.76 17.26
N VAL A 54 -25.10 20.14 15.99
CA VAL A 54 -24.15 21.00 15.27
C VAL A 54 -24.84 22.30 14.84
N THR A 55 -24.07 23.39 14.76
CA THR A 55 -24.62 24.71 14.41
C THR A 55 -25.01 24.79 12.94
N ASN A 56 -24.20 24.21 12.06
CA ASN A 56 -24.42 24.20 10.61
C ASN A 56 -23.98 22.85 10.00
N PRO A 57 -24.89 21.89 9.80
CA PRO A 57 -24.54 20.55 9.34
C PRO A 57 -23.87 20.55 7.95
N ASP A 58 -24.25 21.45 7.05
CA ASP A 58 -23.62 21.60 5.73
C ASP A 58 -22.15 22.00 5.82
N GLN A 59 -21.80 22.92 6.73
CA GLN A 59 -20.40 23.29 6.96
C GLN A 59 -19.60 22.12 7.52
N ILE A 60 -20.19 21.34 8.43
CA ILE A 60 -19.55 20.13 8.96
C ILE A 60 -19.30 19.11 7.84
N GLN A 61 -20.28 18.84 6.97
CA GLN A 61 -20.08 17.92 5.84
C GLN A 61 -19.00 18.42 4.86
N LYS A 62 -18.93 19.72 4.59
CA LYS A 62 -17.84 20.32 3.79
C LYS A 62 -16.48 20.13 4.45
N LYS A 63 -16.38 20.30 5.78
CA LYS A 63 -15.15 20.02 6.51
C LYS A 63 -14.77 18.55 6.45
N VAL A 64 -15.71 17.63 6.68
CA VAL A 64 -15.46 16.18 6.55
C VAL A 64 -14.90 15.86 5.17
N ARG A 65 -15.51 16.39 4.10
CA ARG A 65 -15.00 16.20 2.74
C ARG A 65 -13.58 16.74 2.57
N SER A 66 -13.32 17.97 3.02
CA SER A 66 -11.99 18.58 2.94
C SER A 66 -10.92 17.75 3.67
N ASP A 67 -11.22 17.24 4.86
CA ASP A 67 -10.30 16.40 5.62
C ASP A 67 -10.11 15.05 4.90
N CYS A 68 -11.16 14.44 4.34
CA CYS A 68 -11.03 13.20 3.55
C CYS A 68 -10.17 13.38 2.28
N ASP A 69 -10.26 14.54 1.62
CA ASP A 69 -9.44 14.87 0.43
C ASP A 69 -7.94 15.01 0.75
N GLU A 70 -7.58 15.16 2.02
CA GLU A 70 -6.19 15.17 2.50
C GLU A 70 -5.63 13.75 2.78
N ILE A 71 -6.49 12.73 2.76
CA ILE A 71 -6.11 11.35 3.07
C ILE A 71 -5.64 10.64 1.81
N TYR A 72 -4.45 10.03 1.89
CA TYR A 72 -3.87 9.25 0.80
C TYR A 72 -3.37 7.88 1.29
N PRO A 73 -3.61 6.77 0.57
CA PRO A 73 -4.56 6.65 -0.54
C PRO A 73 -5.99 7.04 -0.12
N SER A 74 -6.86 7.32 -1.07
CA SER A 74 -8.23 7.78 -0.76
C SER A 74 -8.99 6.72 0.06
N ILE A 75 -9.81 7.17 1.00
CA ILE A 75 -10.65 6.27 1.81
C ILE A 75 -12.05 6.13 1.23
N VAL A 76 -12.71 5.00 1.51
CA VAL A 76 -14.14 4.80 1.19
C VAL A 76 -14.97 5.31 2.35
N TRP A 77 -15.80 6.33 2.11
CA TRP A 77 -16.58 6.97 3.17
C TRP A 77 -17.90 7.55 2.66
N ARG A 78 -18.83 7.76 3.59
CA ARG A 78 -20.08 8.51 3.37
C ARG A 78 -20.38 9.41 4.54
N SER A 79 -21.10 10.52 4.29
CA SER A 79 -21.63 11.36 5.36
C SER A 79 -23.11 11.64 5.15
N GLN A 80 -23.86 11.72 6.24
CA GLN A 80 -25.29 12.04 6.24
C GLN A 80 -25.65 12.92 7.43
N VAL A 81 -26.56 13.86 7.21
CA VAL A 81 -27.18 14.63 8.29
C VAL A 81 -28.34 13.81 8.84
N TYR A 82 -28.49 13.78 10.15
CA TYR A 82 -29.62 13.15 10.82
C TYR A 82 -30.11 14.02 11.97
N GLU A 83 -31.33 13.80 12.41
CA GLU A 83 -31.93 14.48 13.55
C GLU A 83 -32.03 13.54 14.75
N ARG A 84 -31.71 14.05 15.94
CA ARG A 84 -31.87 13.36 17.21
C ARG A 84 -32.18 14.38 18.31
N ASP A 85 -33.19 14.12 19.13
CA ASP A 85 -33.64 15.03 20.20
C ASP A 85 -33.93 16.47 19.72
N GLY A 86 -34.48 16.61 18.50
CA GLY A 86 -34.78 17.91 17.88
C GLY A 86 -33.55 18.70 17.43
N LYS A 87 -32.38 18.06 17.36
CA LYS A 87 -31.11 18.67 16.97
C LYS A 87 -30.51 17.95 15.77
N HIS A 88 -29.90 18.71 14.87
CA HIS A 88 -29.18 18.16 13.73
C HIS A 88 -27.77 17.70 14.13
N CYS A 89 -27.38 16.54 13.62
CA CYS A 89 -26.08 15.91 13.80
C CYS A 89 -25.56 15.40 12.45
N VAL A 90 -24.27 15.09 12.35
CA VAL A 90 -23.66 14.50 11.16
C VAL A 90 -23.07 13.15 11.50
N ARG A 91 -23.42 12.12 10.73
CA ARG A 91 -22.81 10.80 10.80
C ARG A 91 -21.83 10.67 9.64
N VAL A 92 -20.61 10.24 9.94
CA VAL A 92 -19.61 9.85 8.96
C VAL A 92 -19.35 8.36 9.12
N GLU A 93 -19.42 7.62 8.03
CA GLU A 93 -19.18 6.17 8.00
C GLU A 93 -18.01 5.89 7.07
N ILE A 94 -17.09 5.04 7.51
CA ILE A 94 -15.81 4.73 6.86
C ILE A 94 -15.74 3.21 6.68
N GLU A 95 -15.51 2.78 5.46
CA GLU A 95 -15.46 1.37 5.08
C GLU A 95 -14.02 0.90 4.88
N TYR A 96 -13.83 -0.41 4.85
CA TYR A 96 -12.54 -1.01 4.54
C TYR A 96 -12.11 -0.74 3.10
N SER A 97 -10.84 -0.39 2.94
CA SER A 97 -10.16 -0.26 1.65
C SER A 97 -8.99 -1.22 1.57
N VAL A 98 -8.78 -1.81 0.39
CA VAL A 98 -7.61 -2.64 0.08
C VAL A 98 -6.33 -1.82 -0.12
N GLU A 99 -6.45 -0.49 -0.25
CA GLU A 99 -5.34 0.43 -0.49
C GLU A 99 -4.63 0.86 0.80
N THR A 100 -4.95 0.24 1.95
CA THR A 100 -4.24 0.47 3.22
C THR A 100 -2.73 0.21 3.07
N PRO A 101 -1.86 0.95 3.77
CA PRO A 101 -2.18 1.95 4.80
C PRO A 101 -2.51 3.35 4.24
N HIS A 102 -3.42 4.04 4.91
CA HIS A 102 -3.81 5.43 4.65
C HIS A 102 -3.03 6.41 5.54
N PHE A 103 -2.80 7.63 5.04
CA PHE A 103 -2.03 8.68 5.69
C PHE A 103 -2.78 10.02 5.60
N GLY A 104 -2.85 10.77 6.70
CA GLY A 104 -3.53 12.08 6.77
C GLY A 104 -2.60 13.25 6.59
N GLY A 105 -1.87 13.29 5.48
CA GLY A 105 -0.93 14.38 5.26
C GLY A 105 -0.17 14.31 3.94
N ILE A 106 0.33 15.48 3.55
CA ILE A 106 1.10 15.67 2.33
C ILE A 106 2.49 15.07 2.51
N ALA A 107 2.90 14.15 1.63
CA ALA A 107 4.33 13.87 1.46
C ALA A 107 4.96 14.91 0.53
N TRP A 108 6.22 15.24 0.80
CA TRP A 108 6.99 16.19 0.03
C TRP A 108 8.19 15.47 -0.59
N VAL A 109 8.46 15.74 -1.85
CA VAL A 109 9.65 15.25 -2.54
C VAL A 109 10.44 16.40 -3.12
N ARG A 110 11.76 16.20 -3.20
CA ARG A 110 12.66 17.17 -3.80
C ARG A 110 12.89 16.81 -5.27
N ARG A 111 12.56 17.72 -6.19
CA ARG A 111 12.82 17.58 -7.63
C ARG A 111 13.84 18.62 -8.04
N GLY A 112 15.11 18.24 -8.06
CA GLY A 112 16.22 19.18 -8.27
C GLY A 112 16.34 20.20 -7.13
N SER A 113 16.12 21.48 -7.43
CA SER A 113 16.14 22.57 -6.44
C SER A 113 14.79 22.82 -5.76
N GLU A 114 13.71 22.22 -6.23
CA GLU A 114 12.34 22.50 -5.77
C GLU A 114 11.83 21.45 -4.78
N THR A 115 11.00 21.89 -3.83
CA THR A 115 10.22 21.01 -2.95
C THR A 115 8.78 21.00 -3.42
N VAL A 116 8.29 19.85 -3.85
CA VAL A 116 6.95 19.70 -4.42
C VAL A 116 6.16 18.67 -3.62
N LYS A 117 4.83 18.86 -3.56
CA LYS A 117 3.92 17.84 -3.05
C LYS A 117 4.11 16.58 -3.88
N ALA A 118 4.30 15.43 -3.22
CA ALA A 118 4.40 14.15 -3.87
C ALA A 118 3.05 13.86 -4.56
N ALA A 119 3.12 13.56 -5.85
CA ALA A 119 1.99 12.96 -6.56
C ALA A 119 1.81 11.50 -6.10
N ASP A 120 0.61 10.96 -6.31
CA ASP A 120 0.19 9.61 -5.89
C ASP A 120 1.22 8.53 -6.25
N GLU A 121 1.69 8.51 -7.50
CA GLU A 121 2.70 7.55 -7.98
C GLU A 121 4.03 7.63 -7.20
N VAL A 122 4.45 8.84 -6.84
CA VAL A 122 5.67 9.07 -6.07
C VAL A 122 5.48 8.60 -4.63
N PHE A 123 4.29 8.83 -4.05
CA PHE A 123 3.97 8.35 -2.71
C PHE A 123 3.98 6.82 -2.64
N GLN A 124 3.34 6.14 -3.59
CA GLN A 124 3.34 4.68 -3.66
C GLN A 124 4.76 4.14 -3.77
N ARG A 125 5.59 4.72 -4.63
CA ARG A 125 7.00 4.33 -4.73
C ARG A 125 7.75 4.46 -3.40
N LEU A 126 7.46 5.49 -2.59
CA LEU A 126 8.03 5.65 -1.25
C LEU A 126 7.55 4.57 -0.28
N ILE A 127 6.28 4.14 -0.37
CA ILE A 127 5.77 2.99 0.40
C ILE A 127 6.50 1.71 -0.03
N GLU A 128 6.62 1.47 -1.33
CA GLU A 128 7.26 0.28 -1.88
C GLU A 128 8.75 0.19 -1.47
N PHE A 129 9.45 1.32 -1.35
CA PHE A 129 10.82 1.36 -0.81
C PHE A 129 10.95 0.95 0.67
N ARG A 130 9.84 0.76 1.40
CA ARG A 130 9.90 0.13 2.72
C ARG A 130 10.09 -1.38 2.63
N LEU A 131 9.76 -1.99 1.49
CA LEU A 131 10.03 -3.41 1.24
C LEU A 131 11.52 -3.57 0.94
N SER A 132 12.23 -4.31 1.79
CA SER A 132 13.70 -4.46 1.71
C SER A 132 14.18 -4.90 0.32
N LYS A 133 13.46 -5.82 -0.31
CA LYS A 133 13.78 -6.32 -1.66
C LYS A 133 13.59 -5.26 -2.75
N VAL A 134 12.46 -4.53 -2.73
CA VAL A 134 12.18 -3.46 -3.71
C VAL A 134 13.19 -2.33 -3.55
N ARG A 135 13.49 -1.94 -2.31
CA ARG A 135 14.47 -0.89 -2.02
C ARG A 135 15.83 -1.21 -2.60
N GLU A 136 16.32 -2.42 -2.36
CA GLU A 136 17.62 -2.85 -2.88
C GLU A 136 17.59 -2.85 -4.41
N LEU A 137 16.59 -3.49 -5.04
CA LEU A 137 16.44 -3.50 -6.49
C LEU A 137 16.35 -2.09 -7.09
N ALA A 138 15.67 -1.17 -6.42
CA ALA A 138 15.54 0.20 -6.88
C ALA A 138 16.87 0.96 -6.93
N MET A 139 17.87 0.58 -6.11
CA MET A 139 19.23 1.13 -6.19
C MET A 139 19.96 0.70 -7.48
N TRP A 140 19.45 -0.33 -8.15
CA TRP A 140 19.96 -0.91 -9.40
C TRP A 140 19.10 -0.55 -10.62
N LEU A 141 18.09 0.30 -10.48
CA LEU A 141 17.35 0.82 -11.62
C LEU A 141 18.30 1.52 -12.61
N ASP A 142 18.09 1.22 -13.88
CA ASP A 142 18.91 1.64 -15.01
C ASP A 142 20.37 1.15 -15.01
N LYS A 143 20.73 0.23 -14.10
CA LYS A 143 22.07 -0.37 -14.02
C LYS A 143 22.07 -1.81 -14.53
N GLU A 144 23.25 -2.28 -14.90
CA GLU A 144 23.47 -3.69 -15.20
C GLU A 144 23.46 -4.54 -13.94
N VAL A 145 22.81 -5.69 -14.04
CA VAL A 145 22.70 -6.75 -13.03
C VAL A 145 22.98 -8.09 -13.69
N THR A 146 23.38 -9.06 -12.89
CA THR A 146 23.47 -10.46 -13.33
C THR A 146 22.16 -11.16 -13.00
N VAL A 147 21.54 -11.85 -13.95
CA VAL A 147 20.33 -12.68 -13.72
C VAL A 147 20.64 -14.12 -14.04
N LYS A 148 20.22 -15.06 -13.19
CA LYS A 148 20.48 -16.49 -13.35
C LYS A 148 19.29 -17.30 -12.85
N GLY A 149 18.89 -18.34 -13.57
CA GLY A 149 17.91 -19.29 -13.02
C GLY A 149 18.51 -20.12 -11.90
N GLU A 150 17.75 -20.29 -10.82
CA GLU A 150 18.07 -21.27 -9.79
C GLU A 150 17.67 -22.64 -10.32
N THR A 151 18.64 -23.37 -10.88
CA THR A 151 18.48 -24.78 -11.22
C THR A 151 18.38 -25.58 -9.93
N GLY A 152 17.17 -25.68 -9.39
CA GLY A 152 16.86 -26.69 -8.40
C GLY A 152 17.23 -28.06 -8.95
N VAL A 153 17.69 -28.96 -8.09
CA VAL A 153 17.78 -30.39 -8.42
C VAL A 153 16.38 -30.78 -8.90
N PRO A 154 16.21 -31.28 -10.15
CA PRO A 154 14.90 -31.72 -10.60
C PRO A 154 14.37 -32.74 -9.59
N PRO A 155 13.08 -32.67 -9.18
CA PRO A 155 12.54 -33.61 -8.20
C PRO A 155 12.86 -35.04 -8.66
N VAL A 156 13.47 -35.81 -7.76
CA VAL A 156 13.86 -37.20 -8.02
C VAL A 156 12.64 -37.95 -8.54
N GLY A 157 12.64 -38.30 -9.84
CA GLY A 157 11.53 -38.98 -10.51
C GLY A 157 11.02 -38.33 -11.80
N SER A 158 11.48 -37.13 -12.19
CA SER A 158 11.03 -36.45 -13.41
C SER A 158 11.73 -36.87 -14.71
N TYR A 159 12.61 -37.88 -14.68
CA TYR A 159 13.07 -38.54 -15.90
C TYR A 159 11.94 -39.43 -16.45
N PHE A 160 10.99 -38.81 -17.15
CA PHE A 160 10.09 -39.54 -18.04
C PHE A 160 10.95 -40.19 -19.12
N SER A 161 11.20 -41.49 -18.95
CA SER A 161 11.74 -42.37 -19.97
C SER A 161 10.90 -42.25 -21.24
N GLY A 162 11.39 -41.49 -22.23
CA GLY A 162 10.84 -41.47 -23.59
C GLY A 162 10.40 -40.13 -24.17
N SER A 163 10.48 -39.01 -23.44
CA SER A 163 10.20 -37.67 -24.00
C SER A 163 11.48 -36.85 -24.11
N THR A 164 11.93 -36.57 -25.34
CA THR A 164 13.11 -35.72 -25.63
C THR A 164 12.83 -34.22 -25.52
N SER A 165 11.59 -33.81 -25.25
CA SER A 165 11.24 -32.41 -25.03
C SER A 165 10.87 -32.22 -23.57
N ASN A 166 11.76 -31.59 -22.81
CA ASN A 166 11.41 -30.99 -21.52
C ASN A 166 10.53 -29.75 -21.84
N PRO A 167 9.21 -29.76 -21.54
CA PRO A 167 8.33 -28.65 -21.91
C PRO A 167 8.59 -27.38 -21.08
N TYR A 168 9.41 -27.49 -20.04
CA TYR A 168 9.88 -26.36 -19.25
C TYR A 168 11.24 -25.94 -19.77
N HIS A 169 11.25 -24.95 -20.67
CA HIS A 169 12.42 -24.11 -20.87
C HIS A 169 12.30 -22.90 -19.92
N PRO A 170 12.81 -22.98 -18.68
CA PRO A 170 12.88 -21.83 -17.80
C PRO A 170 13.50 -20.64 -18.52
N ARG A 171 12.88 -19.46 -18.39
CA ARG A 171 13.29 -18.26 -19.13
C ARG A 171 14.76 -17.88 -18.89
N TRP A 172 15.29 -18.27 -17.73
CA TRP A 172 16.67 -18.04 -17.29
C TRP A 172 17.38 -19.39 -17.12
N HIS A 173 17.86 -20.01 -18.20
CA HIS A 173 18.65 -21.26 -18.10
C HIS A 173 20.09 -21.01 -17.69
N GLU A 174 20.64 -19.87 -18.10
CA GLU A 174 22.03 -19.51 -17.94
C GLU A 174 22.13 -18.13 -17.29
N GLN A 175 23.35 -17.80 -16.86
CA GLN A 175 23.68 -16.48 -16.36
C GLN A 175 23.64 -15.48 -17.53
N ALA A 176 22.85 -14.43 -17.38
CA ALA A 176 22.71 -13.36 -18.37
C ALA A 176 23.04 -11.99 -17.75
N ASP A 177 23.56 -11.12 -18.59
CA ASP A 177 23.74 -9.70 -18.27
C ASP A 177 22.44 -8.98 -18.65
N ALA A 178 21.85 -8.28 -17.69
CA ALA A 178 20.56 -7.62 -17.87
C ALA A 178 20.58 -6.20 -17.31
N LYS A 179 19.76 -5.32 -17.85
CA LYS A 179 19.51 -3.99 -17.28
C LYS A 179 18.19 -4.02 -16.51
N LEU A 180 18.18 -3.60 -15.24
CA LEU A 180 16.94 -3.50 -14.48
C LEU A 180 16.20 -2.21 -14.84
N ASN A 181 15.09 -2.32 -15.55
CA ASN A 181 14.34 -1.18 -16.07
C ASN A 181 13.18 -0.75 -15.17
N PHE A 182 12.60 -1.68 -14.42
CA PHE A 182 11.45 -1.38 -13.57
C PHE A 182 11.38 -2.34 -12.38
N VAL A 183 10.90 -1.83 -11.23
CA VAL A 183 10.56 -2.66 -10.06
C VAL A 183 9.41 -2.01 -9.30
N ASN A 184 8.47 -2.82 -8.83
CA ASN A 184 7.43 -2.45 -7.88
C ASN A 184 7.28 -3.56 -6.83
N SER A 185 6.26 -3.50 -5.99
CA SER A 185 5.98 -4.52 -4.95
C SER A 185 5.62 -5.93 -5.45
N PHE A 186 5.40 -6.10 -6.76
CA PHE A 186 4.92 -7.37 -7.34
C PHE A 186 5.93 -8.02 -8.30
N TRP A 187 6.60 -7.24 -9.15
CA TRP A 187 7.56 -7.76 -10.14
C TRP A 187 8.71 -6.79 -10.42
N ALA A 188 9.75 -7.32 -11.06
CA ALA A 188 10.82 -6.55 -11.67
C ALA A 188 10.90 -6.87 -13.17
N THR A 189 11.27 -5.87 -13.98
CA THR A 189 11.44 -6.01 -15.42
C THR A 189 12.90 -5.77 -15.80
N PHE A 190 13.47 -6.73 -16.52
CA PHE A 190 14.84 -6.76 -16.99
C PHE A 190 14.88 -6.63 -18.50
N GLU A 191 15.83 -5.89 -19.03
CA GLU A 191 16.15 -5.87 -20.45
C GLU A 191 17.39 -6.72 -20.72
N VAL A 192 17.23 -7.70 -21.62
CA VAL A 192 18.28 -8.60 -22.08
C VAL A 192 18.22 -8.63 -23.60
N GLU A 193 19.32 -8.33 -24.28
CA GLU A 193 19.38 -8.30 -25.75
C GLU A 193 18.22 -7.50 -26.38
N SER A 194 17.91 -6.33 -25.80
CA SER A 194 16.81 -5.44 -26.21
C SER A 194 15.39 -6.03 -26.08
N LYS A 195 15.22 -7.09 -25.28
CA LYS A 195 13.91 -7.66 -24.93
C LYS A 195 13.63 -7.50 -23.44
N ASN A 196 12.40 -7.13 -23.12
CA ASN A 196 11.95 -7.01 -21.74
C ASN A 196 11.41 -8.35 -21.20
N HIS A 197 11.86 -8.72 -20.01
CA HIS A 197 11.46 -9.91 -19.28
C HIS A 197 11.07 -9.52 -17.86
N SER A 198 9.83 -9.82 -17.46
CA SER A 198 9.32 -9.53 -16.12
C SER A 198 9.25 -10.78 -15.27
N GLU A 199 9.75 -10.70 -14.03
CA GLU A 199 9.69 -11.77 -13.04
C GLU A 199 9.01 -11.30 -11.75
N PRO A 200 8.09 -12.12 -11.18
CA PRO A 200 7.51 -11.85 -9.86
C PRO A 200 8.59 -11.73 -8.78
N LEU A 201 8.45 -10.77 -7.86
CA LEU A 201 9.41 -10.57 -6.77
C LEU A 201 9.53 -11.76 -5.83
N GLU A 202 8.49 -12.57 -5.71
CA GLU A 202 8.50 -13.82 -4.94
C GLU A 202 9.49 -14.86 -5.52
N LYS A 203 9.75 -14.82 -6.83
CA LYS A 203 10.71 -15.70 -7.51
C LYS A 203 12.14 -15.20 -7.41
N LEU A 204 12.35 -13.93 -7.07
CA LEU A 204 13.68 -13.32 -7.07
C LEU A 204 14.36 -13.45 -5.70
N THR A 205 15.55 -14.03 -5.69
CA THR A 205 16.47 -14.01 -4.54
C THR A 205 17.63 -13.08 -4.86
N LEU A 206 17.91 -12.14 -3.96
CA LEU A 206 19.03 -11.20 -4.11
C LEU A 206 20.32 -11.86 -3.62
N SER A 207 21.38 -11.73 -4.40
CA SER A 207 22.73 -12.19 -4.11
C SER A 207 23.75 -11.21 -4.70
N TRP A 208 25.03 -11.57 -4.71
CA TRP A 208 26.11 -10.76 -5.27
C TRP A 208 26.89 -11.53 -6.33
N ASP A 209 27.23 -10.87 -7.43
CA ASP A 209 28.17 -11.36 -8.43
C ASP A 209 29.55 -10.75 -8.13
N ASP A 210 30.36 -11.44 -7.34
CA ASP A 210 31.69 -10.98 -6.96
C ASP A 210 32.61 -10.75 -8.17
N SER A 211 32.42 -11.50 -9.25
CA SER A 211 33.27 -11.40 -10.45
C SER A 211 33.03 -10.11 -11.22
N LYS A 212 31.78 -9.62 -11.23
CA LYS A 212 31.36 -8.39 -11.90
C LYS A 212 31.09 -7.23 -10.93
N ASN A 213 31.26 -7.47 -9.64
CA ASN A 213 31.01 -6.53 -8.55
C ASN A 213 29.63 -5.82 -8.66
N ARG A 214 28.59 -6.62 -8.86
CA ARG A 214 27.22 -6.11 -9.04
C ARG A 214 26.16 -7.06 -8.50
N LEU A 215 24.92 -6.59 -8.46
CA LEU A 215 23.78 -7.39 -7.99
C LEU A 215 23.58 -8.64 -8.84
N LEU A 216 23.41 -9.77 -8.15
CA LEU A 216 23.00 -11.06 -8.74
C LEU A 216 21.55 -11.37 -8.35
N LEU A 217 20.75 -11.74 -9.33
CA LEU A 217 19.36 -12.15 -9.16
C LEU A 217 19.20 -13.61 -9.53
N LEU A 218 18.85 -14.42 -8.53
CA LEU A 218 18.52 -15.83 -8.73
C LEU A 218 17.00 -15.94 -8.92
N VAL A 219 16.59 -16.43 -10.08
CA VAL A 219 15.19 -16.62 -10.45
C VAL A 219 14.78 -18.05 -10.16
N LYS A 220 13.89 -18.25 -9.19
CA LYS A 220 13.30 -19.56 -8.88
C LYS A 220 12.47 -20.05 -10.06
N LEU A 221 12.78 -21.26 -10.53
CA LEU A 221 12.16 -21.88 -11.70
C LEU A 221 10.86 -22.59 -11.32
#